data_AF-D0C8H9-F1
#
_entry.id   AF-D0C8H9-F1
#
_cell.length_a   1.000
_cell.length_b   1.000
_cell.length_c   1.000
_cell.angle_alpha   90.00
_cell.angle_beta   90.00
_cell.angle_gamma   90.00
#
_symmetry.space_group_name_H-M   'P 1'
#
loop_
_entity.id
_entity.type
_entity.pdbx_description
1 polymer ?
#
loop_
_entity_poly.entity_id
_entity_poly.type
_entity_poly.pdbx_seq_one_letter_code
_entity_poly.pdbx_strand_id
1 'polypeptide(L)'
;MNNLNFKTLKKYWLRFVGIAVIAGALVLAFAWTAGLFGHRTTSKTFLGDTLKNFDPGYRRAHGKGICFNGTYHSNGAAAALSKATVFAKSDIPAIGRFSIGSGNPHAADNSTATVSMALLLSPADHSQWRMKLNNFPYFPTRNAEGFLAQQKAFKPVPSTGKPDPVLVEAFLKEYPEARKSIEQKAKMPLTGSFSGAEFYVVNAFILRAANGQEQPVRWSMRPHSKFISLTKEQRDQADHDFLFKDIKKRLAEGPLYWDLVLQLAEPGDPVNDPSQPWPKDRKEVIAGTLEVKNVTDQVNGACRDINFDPTLVPPGIELSDDPVLAARAAIYSQSYNARLREIGFGKATDAVGK
;
A
#
# COMPACT_ATOMS: atom_id res chain seq x y z
N MET A 1 55.05 -23.92 -39.21
CA MET A 1 55.20 -22.53 -38.73
C MET A 1 53.95 -21.76 -39.12
N ASN A 2 52.97 -21.63 -38.21
CA ASN A 2 51.81 -20.76 -38.43
C ASN A 2 52.09 -19.41 -37.77
N ASN A 3 52.34 -18.39 -38.58
CA ASN A 3 52.44 -17.00 -38.13
C ASN A 3 51.06 -16.55 -37.62
N LEU A 4 50.83 -16.61 -36.30
CA LEU A 4 49.71 -15.89 -35.70
C LEU A 4 49.95 -14.39 -35.88
N ASN A 5 49.15 -13.80 -36.76
CA ASN A 5 49.23 -12.39 -37.11
C ASN A 5 48.92 -11.51 -35.87
N PHE A 6 49.97 -10.90 -35.31
CA PHE A 6 49.94 -10.06 -34.11
C PHE A 6 48.92 -8.91 -34.17
N LYS A 7 48.61 -8.39 -35.38
CA LYS A 7 47.58 -7.34 -35.56
C LYS A 7 46.17 -7.88 -35.29
N THR A 8 45.90 -9.11 -35.68
CA THR A 8 44.60 -9.77 -35.42
C THR A 8 44.46 -10.05 -33.94
N LEU A 9 45.52 -10.53 -33.28
CA LEU A 9 45.54 -10.77 -31.83
C LEU A 9 45.26 -9.49 -31.02
N LYS A 10 45.88 -8.37 -31.39
CA LYS A 10 45.69 -7.06 -30.74
C LYS A 10 44.27 -6.50 -30.94
N LYS A 11 43.67 -6.74 -32.12
CA LYS A 11 42.27 -6.38 -32.43
C LYS A 11 41.27 -7.19 -31.61
N TYR A 12 41.51 -8.49 -31.40
CA TYR A 12 40.68 -9.31 -30.52
C TYR A 12 40.90 -8.98 -29.04
N TRP A 13 42.13 -8.69 -28.63
CA TRP A 13 42.45 -8.31 -27.25
C TRP A 13 41.73 -7.02 -26.82
N LEU A 14 41.70 -5.98 -27.66
CA LEU A 14 40.93 -4.77 -27.39
C LEU A 14 39.42 -5.04 -27.25
N ARG A 15 38.88 -5.98 -28.05
CA ARG A 15 37.48 -6.42 -27.93
C ARG A 15 37.23 -7.18 -26.62
N PHE A 16 38.14 -8.07 -26.22
CA PHE A 16 38.03 -8.80 -24.96
C PHE A 16 38.15 -7.87 -23.74
N VAL A 17 39.04 -6.88 -23.79
CA VAL A 17 39.14 -5.83 -22.77
C VAL A 17 37.84 -5.03 -22.70
N GLY A 18 37.30 -4.61 -23.86
CA GLY A 18 36.00 -3.92 -23.92
C GLY A 18 34.85 -4.74 -23.33
N ILE A 19 34.77 -6.04 -23.66
CA ILE A 19 33.78 -6.96 -23.10
C ILE A 19 33.96 -7.11 -21.59
N ALA A 20 35.19 -7.27 -21.10
CA ALA A 20 35.48 -7.41 -19.69
C ALA A 20 35.12 -6.15 -18.89
N VAL A 21 35.36 -4.96 -19.45
CA VAL A 21 34.95 -3.68 -18.83
C VAL A 21 33.44 -3.57 -18.75
N ILE A 22 32.72 -3.88 -19.83
CA ILE A 22 31.25 -3.85 -19.84
C ILE A 22 30.69 -4.86 -18.84
N ALA A 23 31.20 -6.09 -18.84
CA ALA A 23 30.78 -7.13 -17.90
C ALA A 23 31.07 -6.72 -16.44
N GLY A 24 32.26 -6.17 -16.17
CA GLY A 24 32.62 -5.67 -14.84
C GLY A 24 31.74 -4.52 -14.38
N ALA A 25 31.44 -3.55 -15.25
CA ALA A 25 30.53 -2.46 -14.97
C ALA A 25 29.11 -2.96 -14.68
N LEU A 26 28.61 -3.94 -15.45
CA LEU A 26 27.31 -4.57 -15.19
C LEU A 26 27.29 -5.31 -13.86
N VAL A 27 28.33 -6.08 -13.52
CA VAL A 27 28.44 -6.77 -12.23
C VAL A 27 28.44 -5.78 -11.07
N LEU A 28 29.21 -4.69 -11.17
CA LEU A 28 29.22 -3.63 -10.17
C LEU A 28 27.86 -2.92 -10.06
N ALA A 29 27.20 -2.65 -11.19
CA ALA A 29 25.86 -2.08 -11.19
C ALA A 29 24.84 -3.04 -10.54
N PHE A 30 24.89 -4.34 -10.84
CA PHE A 30 24.04 -5.33 -10.20
C PHE A 30 24.33 -5.45 -8.70
N ALA A 31 25.60 -5.49 -8.30
CA ALA A 31 25.98 -5.55 -6.90
C ALA A 31 25.53 -4.28 -6.12
N TRP A 32 25.65 -3.10 -6.73
CA TRP A 32 25.15 -1.85 -6.17
C TRP A 32 23.60 -1.83 -6.07
N THR A 33 22.89 -2.23 -7.14
CA THR A 33 21.42 -2.31 -7.14
C THR A 33 20.87 -3.36 -6.16
N ALA A 34 21.63 -4.44 -5.93
CA ALA A 34 21.33 -5.45 -4.92
C ALA A 34 21.62 -5.01 -3.48
N GLY A 35 22.24 -3.83 -3.30
CA GLY A 35 22.62 -3.29 -2.00
C GLY A 35 23.80 -4.02 -1.35
N LEU A 36 24.68 -4.67 -2.13
CA LEU A 36 25.89 -5.31 -1.61
C LEU A 36 26.94 -4.28 -1.16
N PHE A 37 26.90 -3.06 -1.72
CA PHE A 37 27.68 -1.92 -1.27
C PHE A 37 26.91 -0.61 -1.52
N GLY A 38 27.27 0.46 -0.79
CA GLY A 38 26.55 1.73 -0.76
C GLY A 38 25.45 1.80 0.30
N HIS A 39 24.69 2.90 0.31
CA HIS A 39 23.66 3.18 1.33
C HIS A 39 22.24 3.19 0.76
N ARG A 40 21.99 2.49 -0.35
CA ARG A 40 20.69 2.48 -1.03
C ARG A 40 19.65 1.70 -0.23
N THR A 41 18.45 2.26 -0.09
CA THR A 41 17.28 1.51 0.40
C THR A 41 16.87 0.44 -0.61
N THR A 42 16.82 -0.81 -0.16
CA THR A 42 16.28 -1.96 -0.90
C THR A 42 15.06 -2.52 -0.17
N SER A 43 14.26 -3.35 -0.84
CA SER A 43 13.14 -4.06 -0.18
C SER A 43 13.62 -4.94 0.99
N LYS A 44 14.83 -5.50 0.92
CA LYS A 44 15.44 -6.27 2.01
C LYS A 44 15.78 -5.41 3.21
N THR A 45 16.43 -4.26 3.00
CA THR A 45 16.75 -3.34 4.10
C THR A 45 15.49 -2.71 4.68
N PHE A 46 14.48 -2.46 3.85
CA PHE A 46 13.20 -1.91 4.29
C PHE A 46 12.43 -2.88 5.18
N LEU A 47 12.31 -4.14 4.77
CA LEU A 47 11.60 -5.15 5.55
C LEU A 47 12.43 -5.65 6.75
N GLY A 48 13.76 -5.59 6.66
CA GLY A 48 14.69 -5.88 7.75
C GLY A 48 14.38 -7.19 8.47
N ASP A 49 14.27 -7.11 9.79
CA ASP A 49 14.04 -8.28 10.66
C ASP A 49 12.67 -8.94 10.45
N THR A 50 11.68 -8.25 9.87
CA THR A 50 10.34 -8.83 9.62
C THR A 50 10.36 -9.98 8.60
N LEU A 51 11.44 -10.11 7.82
CA LEU A 51 11.64 -11.25 6.92
C LEU A 51 12.10 -12.53 7.66
N LYS A 52 12.66 -12.40 8.86
CA LYS A 52 13.25 -13.52 9.62
C LYS A 52 12.48 -13.82 10.90
N ASN A 53 12.09 -12.78 11.63
CA ASN A 53 11.52 -12.85 12.98
C ASN A 53 10.12 -12.23 12.97
N PHE A 54 9.14 -12.99 12.49
CA PHE A 54 7.75 -12.56 12.40
C PHE A 54 6.80 -13.74 12.50
N ASP A 55 5.57 -13.51 12.95
CA ASP A 55 4.52 -14.54 13.07
C ASP A 55 4.27 -15.21 11.71
N PRO A 56 4.57 -16.52 11.56
CA PRO A 56 4.58 -17.17 10.26
C PRO A 56 3.22 -17.11 9.54
N GLY A 57 3.24 -16.82 8.25
CA GLY A 57 2.04 -16.76 7.41
C GLY A 57 1.17 -15.52 7.59
N TYR A 58 1.52 -14.62 8.52
CA TYR A 58 0.85 -13.34 8.68
C TYR A 58 1.50 -12.21 7.86
N ARG A 59 0.72 -11.16 7.62
CA ARG A 59 1.18 -9.97 6.90
C ARG A 59 2.07 -9.12 7.81
N ARG A 60 3.20 -8.64 7.28
CA ARG A 60 4.21 -7.87 8.05
C ARG A 60 3.72 -6.51 8.54
N ALA A 61 2.74 -5.97 7.83
CA ALA A 61 1.94 -4.82 8.24
C ALA A 61 0.47 -5.16 8.01
N HIS A 62 -0.40 -4.57 8.81
CA HIS A 62 -1.82 -4.89 8.81
C HIS A 62 -2.10 -6.38 9.08
N GLY A 63 -1.43 -6.96 10.08
CA GLY A 63 -1.47 -8.39 10.43
C GLY A 63 -2.89 -8.86 10.73
N LYS A 64 -3.62 -8.12 11.57
CA LYS A 64 -5.02 -8.38 11.92
C LYS A 64 -5.97 -7.82 10.86
N GLY A 65 -6.90 -8.64 10.37
CA GLY A 65 -7.87 -8.22 9.36
C GLY A 65 -8.94 -9.29 9.09
N ILE A 66 -9.95 -8.89 8.33
CA ILE A 66 -11.09 -9.73 7.95
C ILE A 66 -11.35 -9.56 6.45
N CYS A 67 -11.63 -10.65 5.76
CA CYS A 67 -11.93 -10.63 4.34
C CYS A 67 -13.38 -10.17 4.11
N PHE A 68 -13.64 -9.55 2.97
CA PHE A 68 -14.99 -9.29 2.50
C PHE A 68 -15.13 -9.63 1.03
N ASN A 69 -16.37 -9.98 0.64
CA ASN A 69 -16.75 -10.18 -0.74
C ASN A 69 -17.84 -9.15 -1.11
N GLY A 70 -17.81 -8.71 -2.37
CA GLY A 70 -18.69 -7.66 -2.83
C GLY A 70 -18.83 -7.58 -4.34
N THR A 71 -19.50 -6.53 -4.78
CA THR A 71 -19.67 -6.17 -6.18
C THR A 71 -19.42 -4.68 -6.33
N TYR A 72 -18.56 -4.31 -7.28
CA TYR A 72 -18.36 -2.91 -7.66
C TYR A 72 -19.26 -2.59 -8.85
N HIS A 73 -20.19 -1.67 -8.63
CA HIS A 73 -21.12 -1.17 -9.64
C HIS A 73 -20.51 0.05 -10.31
N SER A 74 -19.82 -0.17 -11.42
CA SER A 74 -19.26 0.91 -12.23
C SER A 74 -20.39 1.66 -12.95
N ASN A 75 -20.40 2.99 -12.84
CA ASN A 75 -21.49 3.80 -13.39
C ASN A 75 -21.19 4.38 -14.78
N GLY A 76 -19.98 4.20 -15.30
CA GLY A 76 -19.56 4.75 -16.60
C GLY A 76 -18.96 6.16 -16.55
N ALA A 77 -19.04 6.88 -15.44
CA ALA A 77 -18.72 8.31 -15.37
C ALA A 77 -17.22 8.62 -15.59
N ALA A 78 -16.34 7.65 -15.30
CA ALA A 78 -14.90 7.79 -15.49
C ALA A 78 -14.40 7.30 -16.87
N ALA A 79 -15.28 6.77 -17.73
CA ALA A 79 -14.89 6.22 -19.05
C ALA A 79 -14.29 7.28 -19.99
N ALA A 80 -14.61 8.55 -19.80
CA ALA A 80 -13.99 9.66 -20.56
C ALA A 80 -12.55 9.96 -20.10
N LEU A 81 -12.21 9.63 -18.85
CA LEU A 81 -10.90 9.91 -18.26
C LEU A 81 -9.89 8.79 -18.49
N SER A 82 -10.37 7.56 -18.67
CA SER A 82 -9.52 6.39 -18.79
C SER A 82 -10.13 5.33 -19.71
N LYS A 83 -9.26 4.67 -20.49
CA LYS A 83 -9.62 3.49 -21.28
C LYS A 83 -9.73 2.19 -20.45
N ALA A 84 -9.54 2.24 -19.14
CA ALA A 84 -9.63 1.06 -18.29
C ALA A 84 -11.06 0.53 -18.25
N THR A 85 -11.23 -0.76 -18.53
CA THR A 85 -12.53 -1.44 -18.62
C THR A 85 -13.32 -1.41 -17.32
N VAL A 86 -12.63 -1.29 -16.18
CA VAL A 86 -13.25 -1.10 -14.86
C VAL A 86 -14.17 0.14 -14.78
N PHE A 87 -13.95 1.13 -15.64
CA PHE A 87 -14.78 2.34 -15.70
C PHE A 87 -15.93 2.27 -16.72
N ALA A 88 -16.06 1.18 -17.47
CA ALA A 88 -17.24 0.93 -18.28
C ALA A 88 -18.41 0.50 -17.39
N LYS A 89 -19.63 0.94 -17.72
CA LYS A 89 -20.84 0.62 -16.94
C LYS A 89 -21.02 -0.90 -16.85
N SER A 90 -20.79 -1.46 -15.67
CA SER A 90 -20.74 -2.90 -15.45
C SER A 90 -20.70 -3.24 -13.96
N ASP A 91 -21.05 -4.48 -13.63
CA ASP A 91 -20.89 -5.05 -12.30
C ASP A 91 -19.62 -5.91 -12.27
N ILE A 92 -18.74 -5.62 -11.31
CA ILE A 92 -17.40 -6.20 -11.25
C ILE A 92 -17.23 -6.94 -9.91
N PRO A 93 -16.84 -8.22 -9.92
CA PRO A 93 -16.53 -8.95 -8.69
C PRO A 93 -15.45 -8.24 -7.87
N ALA A 94 -15.71 -8.10 -6.57
CA ALA A 94 -14.82 -7.48 -5.62
C ALA A 94 -14.45 -8.45 -4.50
N ILE A 95 -13.14 -8.60 -4.27
CA ILE A 95 -12.60 -9.26 -3.08
C ILE A 95 -11.79 -8.23 -2.32
N GLY A 96 -12.03 -8.09 -1.03
CA GLY A 96 -11.29 -7.13 -0.23
C GLY A 96 -11.03 -7.56 1.19
N ARG A 97 -10.45 -6.64 1.94
CA ARG A 97 -10.01 -6.86 3.32
C ARG A 97 -10.08 -5.58 4.13
N PHE A 98 -10.75 -5.63 5.27
CA PHE A 98 -10.61 -4.62 6.33
C PHE A 98 -9.47 -5.01 7.27
N SER A 99 -8.74 -4.02 7.77
CA SER A 99 -7.62 -4.27 8.70
C SER A 99 -7.24 -3.04 9.51
N ILE A 100 -6.55 -3.27 10.62
CA ILE A 100 -5.90 -2.22 11.41
C ILE A 100 -4.43 -2.09 11.00
N GLY A 101 -3.82 -0.93 11.18
CA GLY A 101 -2.41 -0.64 10.83
C GLY A 101 -1.36 -1.20 11.79
N SER A 102 -1.62 -2.36 12.42
CA SER A 102 -0.66 -3.05 13.30
C SER A 102 0.02 -4.19 12.56
N GLY A 103 1.29 -4.47 12.86
CA GLY A 103 1.97 -5.68 12.39
C GLY A 103 1.51 -6.94 13.15
N ASN A 104 1.19 -6.80 14.44
CA ASN A 104 0.77 -7.93 15.27
C ASN A 104 -0.62 -8.45 14.83
N PRO A 105 -0.76 -9.73 14.44
CA PRO A 105 -2.04 -10.32 14.00
C PRO A 105 -3.07 -10.47 15.13
N HIS A 106 -2.65 -10.44 16.39
CA HIS A 106 -3.50 -10.53 17.57
C HIS A 106 -3.63 -9.18 18.31
N ALA A 107 -3.28 -8.06 17.66
CA ALA A 107 -3.36 -6.75 18.30
C ALA A 107 -4.82 -6.36 18.67
N ALA A 108 -4.97 -5.65 19.79
CA ALA A 108 -6.23 -4.98 20.11
C ALA A 108 -6.55 -3.92 19.04
N ASP A 109 -7.83 -3.73 18.73
CA ASP A 109 -8.29 -2.78 17.70
C ASP A 109 -7.96 -1.32 18.02
N ASN A 110 -7.77 -1.02 19.32
CA ASN A 110 -7.35 0.30 19.78
C ASN A 110 -5.83 0.54 19.68
N SER A 111 -5.02 -0.45 19.30
CA SER A 111 -3.55 -0.33 19.24
C SER A 111 -3.04 0.67 18.21
N THR A 112 -3.89 1.11 17.29
CA THR A 112 -3.55 2.07 16.23
C THR A 112 -4.80 2.81 15.78
N ALA A 113 -4.66 4.09 15.44
CA ALA A 113 -5.72 4.88 14.81
C ALA A 113 -5.88 4.58 13.31
N THR A 114 -4.97 3.80 12.72
CA THR A 114 -5.00 3.49 11.29
C THR A 114 -5.91 2.29 11.04
N VAL A 115 -6.96 2.50 10.25
CA VAL A 115 -7.77 1.44 9.66
C VAL A 115 -7.64 1.49 8.14
N SER A 116 -7.87 0.35 7.50
CA SER A 116 -7.56 0.20 6.08
C SER A 116 -8.53 -0.70 5.36
N MET A 117 -8.71 -0.41 4.08
CA MET A 117 -9.36 -1.26 3.10
C MET A 117 -8.32 -1.69 2.07
N ALA A 118 -8.31 -2.97 1.72
CA ALA A 118 -7.65 -3.46 0.52
C ALA A 118 -8.72 -4.04 -0.42
N LEU A 119 -8.52 -3.90 -1.72
CA LEU A 119 -9.53 -4.26 -2.72
C LEU A 119 -8.85 -4.81 -3.98
N LEU A 120 -9.45 -5.85 -4.53
CA LEU A 120 -9.18 -6.39 -5.85
C LEU A 120 -10.47 -6.30 -6.64
N LEU A 121 -10.43 -5.59 -7.76
CA LEU A 121 -11.46 -5.61 -8.80
C LEU A 121 -10.96 -6.47 -9.96
N SER A 122 -11.83 -7.35 -10.46
CA SER A 122 -11.52 -8.25 -11.58
C SER A 122 -12.63 -8.18 -12.64
N PRO A 123 -12.62 -7.15 -13.51
CA PRO A 123 -13.48 -7.08 -14.70
C PRO A 123 -13.40 -8.31 -15.60
N ALA A 124 -14.33 -8.41 -16.55
CA ALA A 124 -14.48 -9.56 -17.45
C ALA A 124 -13.28 -9.78 -18.38
N ASP A 125 -12.47 -8.75 -18.64
CA ASP A 125 -11.21 -8.86 -19.39
C ASP A 125 -10.05 -9.41 -18.55
N HIS A 126 -10.32 -9.77 -17.29
CA HIS A 126 -9.37 -10.26 -16.30
C HIS A 126 -8.24 -9.29 -15.95
N SER A 127 -8.32 -8.03 -16.40
CA SER A 127 -7.42 -6.99 -15.92
C SER A 127 -7.68 -6.78 -14.43
N GLN A 128 -6.63 -6.83 -13.61
CA GLN A 128 -6.79 -6.67 -12.17
C GLN A 128 -6.49 -5.23 -11.78
N TRP A 129 -7.36 -4.67 -10.94
CA TRP A 129 -7.04 -3.46 -10.20
C TRP A 129 -6.93 -3.77 -8.73
N ARG A 130 -5.71 -3.69 -8.21
CA ARG A 130 -5.40 -3.94 -6.81
C ARG A 130 -5.20 -2.62 -6.10
N MET A 131 -5.78 -2.50 -4.92
CA MET A 131 -5.74 -1.28 -4.14
C MET A 131 -5.38 -1.59 -2.69
N LYS A 132 -4.67 -0.66 -2.07
CA LYS A 132 -4.50 -0.60 -0.62
C LYS A 132 -4.69 0.83 -0.16
N LEU A 133 -5.75 1.04 0.62
CA LEU A 133 -6.23 2.32 1.10
C LEU A 133 -6.17 2.40 2.63
N ASN A 134 -5.97 3.61 3.16
CA ASN A 134 -5.95 3.91 4.60
C ASN A 134 -6.89 5.06 4.93
N ASN A 135 -7.33 5.17 6.18
CA ASN A 135 -8.19 6.25 6.65
C ASN A 135 -7.52 7.63 6.82
N PHE A 136 -6.24 7.75 6.46
CA PHE A 136 -5.52 9.01 6.44
C PHE A 136 -5.24 9.41 4.98
N PRO A 137 -5.54 10.66 4.56
CA PRO A 137 -5.38 11.10 3.17
C PRO A 137 -3.94 11.51 2.80
N TYR A 138 -2.96 11.12 3.61
CA TYR A 138 -1.54 11.43 3.42
C TYR A 138 -0.67 10.26 3.88
N PHE A 139 0.56 10.24 3.37
CA PHE A 139 1.64 9.44 3.92
C PHE A 139 2.51 10.32 4.84
N PRO A 140 3.03 9.81 5.97
CA PRO A 140 3.79 10.66 6.90
C PRO A 140 5.09 11.25 6.33
N THR A 141 5.63 10.68 5.26
CA THR A 141 6.89 11.10 4.64
C THR A 141 6.77 11.12 3.12
N ARG A 142 7.61 11.90 2.44
CA ARG A 142 7.56 12.00 0.96
C ARG A 142 8.22 10.83 0.22
N ASN A 143 8.97 9.97 0.91
CA ASN A 143 9.73 8.84 0.33
C ASN A 143 9.92 7.68 1.33
N ALA A 144 10.52 6.58 0.86
CA ALA A 144 10.72 5.36 1.64
C ALA A 144 11.84 5.50 2.70
N GLU A 145 12.89 6.25 2.39
CA GLU A 145 13.98 6.60 3.32
C GLU A 145 13.44 7.30 4.55
N GLY A 146 12.58 8.30 4.35
CA GLY A 146 11.93 9.03 5.43
C GLY A 146 11.07 8.11 6.30
N PHE A 147 10.37 7.15 5.71
CA PHE A 147 9.59 6.18 6.48
C PHE A 147 10.48 5.29 7.36
N LEU A 148 11.64 4.85 6.84
CA LEU A 148 12.61 4.09 7.65
C LEU A 148 13.24 4.95 8.75
N ALA A 149 13.54 6.22 8.45
CA ALA A 149 14.01 7.18 9.43
C ALA A 149 12.96 7.40 10.54
N GLN A 150 11.67 7.49 10.17
CA GLN A 150 10.56 7.58 11.11
C GLN A 150 10.50 6.33 11.99
N GLN A 151 10.53 5.12 11.42
CA GLN A 151 10.50 3.88 12.20
C GLN A 151 11.65 3.80 13.20
N LYS A 152 12.85 4.23 12.80
CA LYS A 152 14.02 4.28 13.68
C LYS A 152 13.85 5.31 14.80
N ALA A 153 13.41 6.53 14.48
CA ALA A 153 13.24 7.61 15.44
C ALA A 153 12.13 7.33 16.46
N PHE A 154 11.04 6.69 16.03
CA PHE A 154 9.88 6.36 16.87
C PHE A 154 9.97 4.98 17.54
N LYS A 155 11.10 4.28 17.41
CA LYS A 155 11.31 2.99 18.09
C LYS A 155 11.35 3.23 19.61
N PRO A 156 10.54 2.55 20.42
CA PRO A 156 10.60 2.67 21.88
C PRO A 156 11.97 2.26 22.42
N VAL A 157 12.52 3.06 23.33
CA VAL A 157 13.74 2.71 24.08
C VAL A 157 13.35 1.70 25.17
N PRO A 158 14.06 0.55 25.30
CA PRO A 158 13.66 -0.52 26.23
C PRO A 158 13.49 -0.09 27.68
N SER A 159 14.29 0.87 28.15
CA SER A 159 14.25 1.36 29.53
C SER A 159 13.03 2.24 29.84
N THR A 160 12.46 2.92 28.85
CA THR A 160 11.36 3.88 29.05
C THR A 160 10.04 3.44 28.42
N GLY A 161 10.09 2.48 27.50
CA GLY A 161 8.95 2.09 26.66
C GLY A 161 8.46 3.21 25.73
N LYS A 162 9.21 4.32 25.60
CA LYS A 162 8.86 5.50 24.80
C LYS A 162 9.97 5.82 23.78
N PRO A 163 9.64 6.47 22.66
CA PRO A 163 10.66 6.99 21.75
C PRO A 163 11.62 7.96 22.45
N ASP A 164 12.87 8.02 21.99
CA ASP A 164 13.83 9.03 22.43
C ASP A 164 13.44 10.40 21.84
N PRO A 165 13.15 11.43 22.67
CA PRO A 165 12.71 12.72 22.18
C PRO A 165 13.75 13.42 21.30
N VAL A 166 15.06 13.19 21.52
CA VAL A 166 16.14 13.80 20.73
C VAL A 166 16.14 13.21 19.31
N LEU A 167 15.98 11.90 19.18
CA LEU A 167 15.91 11.23 17.88
C LEU A 167 14.64 11.62 17.12
N VAL A 168 13.50 11.72 17.83
CA VAL A 168 12.24 12.17 17.24
C VAL A 168 12.37 13.60 16.72
N GLU A 169 12.90 14.53 17.51
CA GLU A 169 13.03 15.92 17.09
C GLU A 169 14.01 16.10 15.92
N ALA A 170 15.14 15.37 15.92
CA ALA A 170 16.06 15.36 14.79
C ALA A 170 15.39 14.89 13.49
N PHE A 171 14.60 13.81 13.57
CA PHE A 171 13.81 13.33 12.44
C PHE A 171 12.77 14.37 11.97
N LEU A 172 12.01 14.97 12.88
CA LEU A 172 10.98 15.96 12.52
C LEU A 172 11.57 17.25 11.93
N LYS A 173 12.83 17.56 12.22
CA LYS A 173 13.56 18.67 11.59
C LYS A 173 13.96 18.34 10.14
N GLU A 174 14.35 17.10 9.87
CA GLU A 174 14.71 16.61 8.53
C GLU A 174 13.47 16.38 7.64
N TYR A 175 12.36 15.94 8.24
CA TYR A 175 11.08 15.64 7.58
C TYR A 175 9.95 16.52 8.14
N PRO A 176 9.91 17.83 7.81
CA PRO A 176 8.88 18.74 8.30
C PRO A 176 7.45 18.33 7.91
N GLU A 177 7.27 17.59 6.81
CA GLU A 177 5.99 17.00 6.44
C GLU A 177 5.47 15.97 7.47
N ALA A 178 6.38 15.27 8.16
CA ALA A 178 6.02 14.30 9.20
C ALA A 178 5.49 15.00 10.45
N ARG A 179 6.02 16.18 10.77
CA ARG A 179 5.48 17.04 11.84
C ARG A 179 4.04 17.45 11.53
N LYS A 180 3.80 17.96 10.31
CA LYS A 180 2.45 18.31 9.84
C LYS A 180 1.50 17.11 9.93
N SER A 181 1.98 15.93 9.53
CA SER A 181 1.21 14.68 9.59
C SER A 181 0.81 14.31 11.02
N ILE A 182 1.70 14.48 12.00
CA ILE A 182 1.39 14.24 13.42
C ILE A 182 0.35 15.23 13.93
N GLU A 183 0.51 16.51 13.63
CA GLU A 183 -0.43 17.57 14.02
C GLU A 183 -1.82 17.37 13.40
N GLN A 184 -1.89 16.95 12.14
CA GLN A 184 -3.14 16.61 11.47
C GLN A 184 -3.79 15.37 12.09
N LYS A 185 -3.01 14.30 12.32
CA LYS A 185 -3.50 13.07 12.94
C LYS A 185 -4.09 13.32 14.32
N ALA A 186 -3.49 14.20 15.12
CA ALA A 186 -3.98 14.55 16.45
C ALA A 186 -5.37 15.22 16.44
N LYS A 187 -5.76 15.85 15.32
CA LYS A 187 -7.06 16.51 15.14
C LYS A 187 -8.11 15.60 14.50
N MET A 188 -7.71 14.44 13.98
CA MET A 188 -8.62 13.54 13.28
C MET A 188 -9.41 12.68 14.27
N PRO A 189 -10.72 12.47 14.02
CA PRO A 189 -11.52 11.65 14.89
C PRO A 189 -11.10 10.18 14.81
N LEU A 190 -11.19 9.49 15.95
CA LEU A 190 -10.88 8.07 16.06
C LEU A 190 -12.10 7.25 15.62
N THR A 191 -11.97 6.44 14.57
CA THR A 191 -13.12 5.65 14.10
C THR A 191 -13.51 4.56 15.10
N GLY A 192 -14.82 4.40 15.28
CA GLY A 192 -15.49 3.34 16.03
C GLY A 192 -15.94 2.15 15.17
N SER A 193 -15.86 2.26 13.84
CA SER A 193 -16.31 1.23 12.90
C SER A 193 -15.58 1.32 11.57
N PHE A 194 -15.43 0.19 10.87
CA PHE A 194 -15.02 0.22 9.46
C PHE A 194 -16.10 0.80 8.55
N SER A 195 -17.39 0.65 8.88
CA SER A 195 -18.52 0.95 7.97
C SER A 195 -18.60 2.42 7.57
N GLY A 196 -18.34 3.31 8.53
CA GLY A 196 -18.39 4.76 8.34
C GLY A 196 -17.04 5.40 8.05
N ALA A 197 -15.97 4.61 7.86
CA ALA A 197 -14.65 5.14 7.56
C ALA A 197 -14.48 5.38 6.05
N GLU A 198 -13.89 6.54 5.71
CA GLU A 198 -13.38 6.79 4.36
C GLU A 198 -11.95 6.24 4.25
N PHE A 199 -11.63 5.66 3.09
CA PHE A 199 -10.31 5.09 2.84
C PHE A 199 -9.69 5.72 1.58
N TYR A 200 -8.50 6.29 1.71
CA TYR A 200 -7.77 6.98 0.65
C TYR A 200 -6.63 6.12 0.13
N VAL A 201 -6.40 6.13 -1.18
CA VAL A 201 -5.24 5.46 -1.80
C VAL A 201 -3.91 6.14 -1.45
N VAL A 202 -3.97 7.43 -1.07
CA VAL A 202 -2.85 8.32 -0.72
C VAL A 202 -1.95 8.69 -1.92
N ASN A 203 -1.43 7.71 -2.65
CA ASN A 203 -0.57 7.94 -3.82
C ASN A 203 -1.39 8.47 -5.01
N ALA A 204 -0.79 9.29 -5.87
CA ALA A 204 -1.43 9.66 -7.14
C ALA A 204 -1.17 8.59 -8.22
N PHE A 205 -2.03 8.58 -9.23
CA PHE A 205 -1.94 7.74 -10.42
C PHE A 205 -2.36 8.57 -11.64
N ILE A 206 -2.04 8.10 -12.83
CA ILE A 206 -2.39 8.78 -14.08
C ILE A 206 -3.46 7.97 -14.81
N LEU A 207 -4.62 8.57 -15.03
CA LEU A 207 -5.64 8.02 -15.91
C LEU A 207 -5.30 8.38 -17.35
N ARG A 208 -5.34 7.39 -18.25
CA ARG A 208 -5.08 7.57 -19.68
C ARG A 208 -6.32 7.27 -20.50
N ALA A 209 -6.88 8.31 -21.11
CA ALA A 209 -8.04 8.22 -21.99
C ALA A 209 -7.69 7.56 -23.34
N ALA A 210 -8.70 7.12 -24.09
CA ALA A 210 -8.51 6.48 -25.40
C ALA A 210 -7.86 7.42 -26.44
N ASN A 211 -8.06 8.74 -26.30
CA ASN A 211 -7.44 9.77 -27.13
C ASN A 211 -6.00 10.14 -26.69
N GLY A 212 -5.46 9.46 -25.68
CA GLY A 212 -4.12 9.70 -25.14
C GLY A 212 -4.03 10.78 -24.06
N GLN A 213 -5.11 11.50 -23.74
CA GLN A 213 -5.11 12.50 -22.67
C GLN A 213 -4.82 11.85 -21.32
N GLU A 214 -4.06 12.57 -20.50
CA GLU A 214 -3.64 12.16 -19.17
C GLU A 214 -4.33 13.03 -18.12
N GLN A 215 -4.80 12.39 -17.05
CA GLN A 215 -5.36 13.06 -15.88
C GLN A 215 -4.77 12.44 -14.63
N PRO A 216 -3.90 13.15 -13.88
CA PRO A 216 -3.48 12.70 -12.57
C PRO A 216 -4.69 12.69 -11.61
N VAL A 217 -4.80 11.63 -10.82
CA VAL A 217 -5.88 11.43 -9.86
C VAL A 217 -5.38 10.84 -8.55
N ARG A 218 -6.11 11.11 -7.48
CA ARG A 218 -6.15 10.30 -6.26
C ARG A 218 -7.56 9.76 -6.13
N TRP A 219 -7.74 8.65 -5.42
CA TRP A 219 -9.08 8.15 -5.14
C TRP A 219 -9.30 7.77 -3.69
N SER A 220 -10.57 7.83 -3.29
CA SER A 220 -11.05 7.33 -2.02
C SER A 220 -12.22 6.38 -2.19
N MET A 221 -12.44 5.57 -1.17
CA MET A 221 -13.67 4.83 -0.92
C MET A 221 -14.46 5.59 0.14
N ARG A 222 -15.45 6.36 -0.29
CA ARG A 222 -16.28 7.22 0.56
C ARG A 222 -17.51 6.45 1.05
N PRO A 223 -17.70 6.28 2.38
CA PRO A 223 -18.78 5.47 2.91
C PRO A 223 -20.14 6.14 2.72
N HIS A 224 -21.17 5.34 2.49
CA HIS A 224 -22.57 5.80 2.61
C HIS A 224 -23.05 5.83 4.07
N SER A 225 -22.46 4.97 4.90
CA SER A 225 -22.74 4.96 6.34
C SER A 225 -22.15 6.20 7.03
N LYS A 226 -22.85 6.68 8.06
CA LYS A 226 -22.35 7.79 8.90
C LYS A 226 -21.05 7.39 9.60
N PHE A 227 -20.13 8.34 9.70
CA PHE A 227 -18.90 8.17 10.49
C PHE A 227 -19.24 8.02 11.97
N ILE A 228 -18.63 7.02 12.63
CA ILE A 228 -18.78 6.77 14.06
C ILE A 228 -17.48 7.18 14.73
N SER A 229 -17.52 8.26 15.50
CA SER A 229 -16.36 8.74 16.25
C SER A 229 -16.36 8.16 17.67
N LEU A 230 -15.16 7.77 18.14
CA LEU A 230 -14.89 7.49 19.54
C LEU A 230 -14.02 8.60 20.12
N THR A 231 -14.24 8.96 21.38
CA THR A 231 -13.24 9.70 22.14
C THR A 231 -12.04 8.81 22.45
N LYS A 232 -10.94 9.41 22.94
CA LYS A 232 -9.77 8.64 23.35
C LYS A 232 -10.14 7.66 24.48
N GLU A 233 -10.89 8.13 25.46
CA GLU A 233 -11.32 7.36 26.64
C GLU A 233 -12.20 6.18 26.23
N GLN A 234 -13.19 6.43 25.35
CA GLN A 234 -14.05 5.37 24.81
C GLN A 234 -13.25 4.32 24.05
N ARG A 235 -12.25 4.73 23.26
CA ARG A 235 -11.40 3.82 22.50
C ARG A 235 -10.47 3.01 23.40
N ASP A 236 -9.94 3.61 24.47
CA ASP A 236 -9.08 2.93 25.43
C ASP A 236 -9.85 1.86 26.23
N GLN A 237 -11.14 2.10 26.48
CA GLN A 237 -12.05 1.17 27.19
C GLN A 237 -12.77 0.18 26.25
N ALA A 238 -12.61 0.31 24.94
CA ALA A 238 -13.30 -0.53 23.97
C ALA A 238 -12.82 -1.99 24.06
N ASP A 239 -13.72 -2.91 23.70
CA ASP A 239 -13.41 -4.34 23.57
C ASP A 239 -12.24 -4.60 22.60
N HIS A 240 -11.45 -5.65 22.85
CA HIS A 240 -10.27 -6.00 22.06
C HIS A 240 -10.52 -6.08 20.54
N ASP A 241 -11.71 -6.54 20.12
CA ASP A 241 -12.10 -6.78 18.73
C ASP A 241 -13.28 -5.90 18.29
N PHE A 242 -13.47 -4.72 18.91
CA PHE A 242 -14.66 -3.89 18.72
C PHE A 242 -14.94 -3.53 17.24
N LEU A 243 -13.92 -3.26 16.41
CA LEU A 243 -14.10 -2.93 14.99
C LEU A 243 -14.55 -4.16 14.20
N PHE A 244 -13.97 -5.32 14.49
CA PHE A 244 -14.27 -6.57 13.80
C PHE A 244 -15.62 -7.15 14.21
N LYS A 245 -16.00 -7.02 15.49
CA LYS A 245 -17.34 -7.38 15.98
C LYS A 245 -18.41 -6.46 15.37
N ASP A 246 -18.16 -5.15 15.31
CA ASP A 246 -19.11 -4.19 14.73
C ASP A 246 -19.35 -4.44 13.23
N ILE A 247 -18.29 -4.65 12.43
CA ILE A 247 -18.48 -4.88 10.97
C ILE A 247 -19.22 -6.19 10.68
N LYS A 248 -18.97 -7.26 11.45
CA LYS A 248 -19.73 -8.52 11.36
C LYS A 248 -21.21 -8.29 11.68
N LYS A 249 -21.50 -7.56 12.76
CA LYS A 249 -22.88 -7.24 13.15
C LYS A 249 -23.61 -6.47 12.06
N ARG A 250 -23.01 -5.41 11.51
CA ARG A 250 -23.64 -4.58 10.46
C ARG A 250 -23.91 -5.36 9.19
N LEU A 251 -22.95 -6.16 8.73
CA LEU A 251 -23.13 -6.96 7.52
C LEU A 251 -24.11 -8.12 7.70
N ALA A 252 -24.45 -8.50 8.93
CA ALA A 252 -25.57 -9.40 9.21
C ALA A 252 -26.95 -8.69 9.07
N GLU A 253 -27.00 -7.36 9.18
CA GLU A 253 -28.21 -6.55 9.01
C GLU A 253 -28.44 -6.14 7.55
N GLY A 254 -27.37 -6.01 6.75
CA GLY A 254 -27.46 -5.73 5.32
C GLY A 254 -26.13 -5.31 4.69
N PRO A 255 -26.10 -5.15 3.36
CA PRO A 255 -24.90 -4.72 2.65
C PRO A 255 -24.47 -3.30 3.05
N LEU A 256 -23.16 -3.05 2.98
CA LEU A 256 -22.54 -1.75 3.19
C LEU A 256 -21.96 -1.21 1.88
N TYR A 257 -21.92 0.11 1.74
CA TYR A 257 -21.60 0.76 0.47
C TYR A 257 -20.53 1.84 0.61
N TRP A 258 -19.63 1.89 -0.38
CA TRP A 258 -18.64 2.96 -0.55
C TRP A 258 -18.58 3.41 -2.00
N ASP A 259 -18.57 4.72 -2.23
CA ASP A 259 -18.32 5.28 -3.56
C ASP A 259 -16.82 5.35 -3.85
N LEU A 260 -16.42 4.89 -5.04
CA LEU A 260 -15.10 5.17 -5.58
C LEU A 260 -15.09 6.61 -6.11
N VAL A 261 -14.46 7.50 -5.39
CA VAL A 261 -14.38 8.93 -5.72
C VAL A 261 -13.01 9.23 -6.28
N LEU A 262 -12.94 9.69 -7.53
CA LEU A 262 -11.72 10.16 -8.19
C LEU A 262 -11.60 11.67 -7.97
N GLN A 263 -10.62 12.09 -7.20
CA GLN A 263 -10.22 13.49 -7.08
C GLN A 263 -9.25 13.81 -8.22
N LEU A 264 -9.57 14.80 -9.06
CA LEU A 264 -8.77 15.16 -10.22
C LEU A 264 -7.75 16.25 -9.86
N ALA A 265 -6.49 16.03 -10.20
CA ALA A 265 -5.43 17.02 -10.00
C ALA A 265 -5.63 18.24 -10.91
N GLU A 266 -5.24 19.40 -10.38
CA GLU A 266 -5.07 20.64 -11.13
C GLU A 266 -3.58 21.00 -11.26
N PRO A 267 -3.22 21.91 -12.18
CA PRO A 267 -1.85 22.42 -12.28
C PRO A 267 -1.31 22.92 -10.93
N GLY A 268 -0.14 22.44 -10.54
CA GLY A 268 0.51 22.79 -9.28
C GLY A 268 0.23 21.82 -8.13
N ASP A 269 -0.71 20.87 -8.27
CA ASP A 269 -0.92 19.84 -7.27
C ASP A 269 0.30 18.90 -7.18
N PRO A 270 0.72 18.49 -5.96
CA PRO A 270 1.86 17.61 -5.75
C PRO A 270 1.50 16.16 -6.14
N VAL A 271 1.62 15.83 -7.42
CA VAL A 271 1.32 14.49 -7.95
C VAL A 271 2.27 13.43 -7.39
N ASN A 272 3.55 13.77 -7.22
CA ASN A 272 4.61 12.82 -6.82
C ASN A 272 4.98 12.91 -5.33
N ASP A 273 4.21 13.65 -4.51
CA ASP A 273 4.44 13.74 -3.06
C ASP A 273 3.15 13.33 -2.29
N PRO A 274 3.12 12.10 -1.73
CA PRO A 274 1.96 11.59 -1.01
C PRO A 274 1.81 12.19 0.39
N SER A 275 2.78 12.97 0.88
CA SER A 275 2.66 13.64 2.18
C SER A 275 1.87 14.94 2.12
N GLN A 276 1.51 15.40 0.92
CA GLN A 276 0.75 16.62 0.71
C GLN A 276 -0.65 16.27 0.16
N PRO A 277 -1.70 16.27 1.00
CA PRO A 277 -3.08 16.19 0.52
C PRO A 277 -3.40 17.30 -0.48
N TRP A 278 -4.22 16.99 -1.49
CA TRP A 278 -4.72 18.01 -2.41
C TRP A 278 -5.88 18.79 -1.79
N PRO A 279 -6.14 20.03 -2.24
CA PRO A 279 -7.28 20.83 -1.80
C PRO A 279 -8.62 20.08 -1.92
N LYS A 280 -9.54 20.29 -0.97
CA LYS A 280 -10.82 19.56 -0.92
C LYS A 280 -11.83 19.98 -1.98
N ASP A 281 -11.61 21.14 -2.60
CA ASP A 281 -12.44 21.74 -3.64
C ASP A 281 -12.06 21.27 -5.06
N ARG A 282 -11.06 20.39 -5.19
CA ARG A 282 -10.74 19.73 -6.46
C ARG A 282 -11.95 19.01 -7.01
N LYS A 283 -12.09 19.05 -8.34
CA LYS A 283 -13.16 18.34 -9.03
C LYS A 283 -13.12 16.86 -8.69
N GLU A 284 -14.28 16.31 -8.33
CA GLU A 284 -14.46 14.89 -8.05
C GLU A 284 -15.34 14.22 -9.11
N VAL A 285 -15.06 12.95 -9.38
CA VAL A 285 -15.91 12.07 -10.19
C VAL A 285 -16.21 10.81 -9.38
N ILE A 286 -17.49 10.54 -9.13
CA ILE A 286 -17.91 9.26 -8.56
C ILE A 286 -17.91 8.23 -9.69
N ALA A 287 -16.96 7.32 -9.69
CA ALA A 287 -16.77 6.32 -10.76
C ALA A 287 -17.68 5.09 -10.62
N GLY A 288 -18.27 4.89 -9.44
CA GLY A 288 -19.14 3.76 -9.12
C GLY A 288 -19.18 3.50 -7.63
N THR A 289 -19.92 2.46 -7.23
CA THR A 289 -20.16 2.12 -5.83
C THR A 289 -19.78 0.67 -5.55
N LEU A 290 -18.94 0.45 -4.54
CA LEU A 290 -18.65 -0.86 -3.98
C LEU A 290 -19.75 -1.26 -2.99
N GLU A 291 -20.48 -2.32 -3.31
CA GLU A 291 -21.35 -3.06 -2.38
C GLU A 291 -20.52 -4.16 -1.69
N VAL A 292 -20.48 -4.14 -0.37
CA VAL A 292 -19.89 -5.20 0.47
C VAL A 292 -21.01 -6.00 1.11
N LYS A 293 -21.10 -7.30 0.81
CA LYS A 293 -22.24 -8.16 1.19
C LYS A 293 -22.00 -8.93 2.47
N ASN A 294 -20.78 -9.39 2.68
CA ASN A 294 -20.42 -10.20 3.84
C ASN A 294 -18.93 -10.11 4.14
N VAL A 295 -18.59 -10.57 5.34
CA VAL A 295 -17.21 -10.73 5.79
C VAL A 295 -16.94 -12.18 6.20
N THR A 296 -15.70 -12.61 6.06
CA THR A 296 -15.23 -13.93 6.47
C THR A 296 -13.89 -13.77 7.19
N ASP A 297 -13.71 -14.51 8.29
CA ASP A 297 -12.43 -14.53 8.98
C ASP A 297 -11.30 -14.91 8.03
N GLN A 298 -10.18 -14.22 8.16
CA GLN A 298 -9.09 -14.28 7.17
C GLN A 298 -8.63 -15.71 6.89
N VAL A 299 -8.65 -16.58 7.89
CA VAL A 299 -8.22 -17.97 7.76
C VAL A 299 -8.97 -18.74 6.66
N ASN A 300 -10.26 -18.42 6.48
CA ASN A 300 -11.16 -19.05 5.52
C ASN A 300 -11.56 -18.12 4.35
N GLY A 301 -11.17 -16.85 4.41
CA GLY A 301 -11.60 -15.84 3.44
C GLY A 301 -10.72 -15.79 2.19
N ALA A 302 -11.35 -15.48 1.04
CA ALA A 302 -10.67 -15.40 -0.26
C ALA A 302 -9.51 -14.38 -0.29
N CYS A 303 -9.55 -13.36 0.58
CA CYS A 303 -8.49 -12.35 0.66
C CYS A 303 -7.19 -12.86 1.31
N ARG A 304 -7.17 -14.04 1.94
CA ARG A 304 -6.01 -14.55 2.68
C ARG A 304 -4.77 -14.52 1.82
N ASP A 305 -4.82 -15.13 0.65
CA ASP A 305 -3.66 -15.35 -0.21
C ASP A 305 -3.55 -14.31 -1.33
N ILE A 306 -4.29 -13.21 -1.24
CA ILE A 306 -4.18 -12.12 -2.21
C ILE A 306 -3.08 -11.14 -1.79
N ASN A 307 -2.21 -10.83 -2.76
CA ASN A 307 -1.29 -9.69 -2.70
C ASN A 307 -1.97 -8.43 -3.25
N PHE A 308 -2.41 -7.52 -2.38
CA PHE A 308 -3.05 -6.24 -2.74
C PHE A 308 -2.05 -5.14 -3.07
N ASP A 309 -1.02 -5.48 -3.84
CA ASP A 309 0.00 -4.54 -4.31
C ASP A 309 -0.63 -3.46 -5.20
N PRO A 310 -0.62 -2.18 -4.80
CA PRO A 310 -1.32 -1.13 -5.53
C PRO A 310 -0.61 -0.69 -6.81
N THR A 311 0.58 -1.22 -7.10
CA THR A 311 1.22 -0.99 -8.40
C THR A 311 0.63 -1.88 -9.49
N LEU A 312 -0.23 -2.84 -9.15
CA LEU A 312 -0.94 -3.70 -10.08
C LEU A 312 -2.24 -3.00 -10.49
N VAL A 313 -2.15 -2.24 -11.57
CA VAL A 313 -3.23 -1.45 -12.15
C VAL A 313 -3.59 -1.97 -13.55
N PRO A 314 -4.86 -1.85 -13.99
CA PRO A 314 -5.29 -2.29 -15.32
C PRO A 314 -4.81 -1.32 -16.42
N PRO A 315 -4.78 -1.75 -17.69
CA PRO A 315 -4.49 -0.85 -18.81
C PRO A 315 -5.41 0.38 -18.80
N GLY A 316 -4.84 1.58 -18.93
CA GLY A 316 -5.57 2.85 -18.82
C GLY A 316 -5.41 3.54 -17.46
N ILE A 317 -4.73 2.89 -16.51
CA ILE A 317 -4.25 3.49 -15.26
C ILE A 317 -2.74 3.28 -15.20
N GLU A 318 -1.99 4.32 -14.86
CA GLU A 318 -0.54 4.30 -14.74
C GLU A 318 -0.10 4.84 -13.38
N LEU A 319 1.10 4.46 -12.95
CA LEU A 319 1.68 4.95 -11.70
C LEU A 319 2.19 6.37 -11.92
N SER A 320 2.10 7.23 -10.91
CA SER A 320 2.89 8.46 -10.90
C SER A 320 4.35 8.17 -10.55
N ASP A 321 5.21 9.18 -10.66
CA ASP A 321 6.62 9.11 -10.23
C ASP A 321 6.78 9.30 -8.71
N ASP A 322 5.73 9.03 -7.92
CA ASP A 322 5.76 9.06 -6.47
C ASP A 322 6.79 8.04 -5.92
N PRO A 323 7.85 8.48 -5.22
CA PRO A 323 8.90 7.61 -4.72
C PRO A 323 8.41 6.58 -3.69
N VAL A 324 7.37 6.90 -2.92
CA VAL A 324 6.74 5.94 -2.02
C VAL A 324 6.05 4.86 -2.84
N LEU A 325 5.25 5.25 -3.85
CA LEU A 325 4.56 4.29 -4.72
C LEU A 325 5.56 3.34 -5.41
N ALA A 326 6.65 3.88 -5.95
CA ALA A 326 7.70 3.11 -6.61
C ALA A 326 8.34 2.05 -5.68
N ALA A 327 8.47 2.34 -4.39
CA ALA A 327 9.01 1.40 -3.41
C ALA A 327 8.04 0.24 -3.09
N ARG A 328 6.73 0.43 -3.25
CA ARG A 328 5.70 -0.53 -2.78
C ARG A 328 5.81 -1.88 -3.48
N ALA A 329 5.96 -1.92 -4.79
CA ALA A 329 5.96 -3.18 -5.55
C ALA A 329 6.94 -4.23 -4.98
N ALA A 330 8.19 -3.81 -4.79
CA ALA A 330 9.24 -4.70 -4.29
C ALA A 330 9.01 -5.12 -2.83
N ILE A 331 8.48 -4.22 -1.98
CA ILE A 331 8.17 -4.51 -0.57
C ILE A 331 7.01 -5.51 -0.47
N TYR A 332 5.95 -5.30 -1.26
CA TYR A 332 4.78 -6.18 -1.28
C TYR A 332 5.15 -7.58 -1.78
N SER A 333 5.93 -7.66 -2.87
CA SER A 333 6.43 -8.92 -3.41
C SER A 333 7.26 -9.71 -2.41
N GLN A 334 8.27 -9.09 -1.77
CA GLN A 334 9.12 -9.78 -0.80
C GLN A 334 8.34 -10.25 0.44
N SER A 335 7.48 -9.39 0.98
CA SER A 335 6.61 -9.71 2.13
C SER A 335 5.65 -10.85 1.80
N TYR A 336 5.02 -10.82 0.62
CA TYR A 336 4.11 -11.87 0.16
C TYR A 336 4.83 -13.20 -0.06
N ASN A 337 6.01 -13.19 -0.69
CA ASN A 337 6.80 -14.39 -0.93
C ASN A 337 7.27 -15.04 0.37
N ALA A 338 7.72 -14.25 1.34
CA ALA A 338 8.09 -14.75 2.67
C ALA A 338 6.91 -15.46 3.34
N ARG A 339 5.73 -14.84 3.27
CA ARG A 339 4.49 -15.39 3.82
C ARG A 339 4.05 -16.70 3.16
N LEU A 340 4.06 -16.77 1.84
CA LEU A 340 3.75 -18.00 1.11
C LEU A 340 4.75 -19.11 1.42
N ARG A 341 6.05 -18.75 1.53
CA ARG A 341 7.11 -19.69 1.88
C ARG A 341 6.89 -20.28 3.28
N GLU A 342 6.52 -19.46 4.26
CA GLU A 342 6.19 -19.92 5.62
C GLU A 342 5.02 -20.90 5.64
N ILE A 343 3.97 -20.60 4.86
CA ILE A 343 2.81 -21.49 4.68
C ILE A 343 3.24 -22.80 4.02
N GLY A 344 4.00 -22.72 2.93
CA GLY A 344 4.47 -23.89 2.18
C GLY A 344 5.38 -24.81 2.99
N PHE A 345 6.16 -24.26 3.94
CA PHE A 345 6.97 -25.04 4.88
C PHE A 345 6.20 -25.50 6.13
N GLY A 346 4.89 -25.29 6.21
CA GLY A 346 4.07 -25.73 7.35
C GLY A 346 4.35 -24.98 8.65
N LYS A 347 5.00 -23.81 8.60
CA LYS A 347 5.32 -23.00 9.80
C LYS A 347 4.15 -22.16 10.27
N ALA A 348 3.16 -21.96 9.42
CA ALA A 348 2.07 -20.99 9.59
C ALA A 348 0.74 -21.62 9.98
N THR A 349 0.75 -22.56 10.94
CA THR A 349 -0.44 -23.37 11.32
C THR A 349 -1.61 -22.48 11.75
N ASP A 350 -1.37 -21.52 12.65
CA ASP A 350 -2.37 -20.56 13.12
C ASP A 350 -2.95 -19.71 11.97
N ALA A 351 -2.10 -19.14 11.12
CA ALA A 351 -2.52 -18.28 10.01
C ALA A 351 -3.37 -19.00 8.94
N VAL A 352 -3.32 -20.34 8.90
CA VAL A 352 -4.08 -21.19 7.97
C VAL A 352 -5.11 -22.08 8.66
N GLY A 353 -5.30 -21.92 9.98
CA GLY A 353 -6.34 -22.63 10.74
C GLY A 353 -6.08 -24.12 10.89
N LYS A 354 -4.82 -24.51 11.04
CA LYS A 354 -4.37 -25.90 11.21
C LYS A 354 -3.82 -26.17 12.59
#